data_AF-A0A520MLU0-F1
#
_entry.id   AF-A0A520MLU0-F1
#
_cell.length_a   1.000
_cell.length_b   1.000
_cell.length_c   1.000
_cell.angle_alpha   90.00
_cell.angle_beta   90.00
_cell.angle_gamma   90.00
#
_symmetry.space_group_name_H-M   'P 1'
#
loop_
_entity.id
_entity.type
_entity.pdbx_description
1 polymer ?
#
loop_
_entity_poly.entity_id
_entity_poly.type
_entity_poly.pdbx_seq_one_letter_code
_entity_poly.pdbx_strand_id
1 'polypeptide(L)'
;MKARPSALKTQKSITEDSSLLHRYQTVIVGSRGLLTMIYFEWCSWLSPIPGAFGLLLRKIFWPRLFGICGKGVMFGANIILRHPNRIRIGQNTVLSEGVVLDARHSTDSAALQIGDEVILANNTMLSCKDGTINIGDRVGIGAYTIIQSVQNCPVVIGKDAVLGPRCYLVGGGQYHTDSLEIPIAQQGIKPTQGCFVGTGAWLGANVSIIDGGSLGEGSIAATGAVIVRNVPAYEIVAGVPAQKIKDRRSEQNPD
;
A
#
# COMPACT_ATOMS: atom_id res chain seq x y z
N MET A 1 22.10 -31.67 12.76
CA MET A 1 20.86 -31.46 11.98
C MET A 1 20.36 -30.05 12.27
N LYS A 2 20.86 -29.02 11.55
CA LYS A 2 20.55 -27.60 11.83
C LYS A 2 19.21 -27.22 11.19
N ALA A 3 18.38 -26.53 11.96
CA ALA A 3 17.02 -26.11 11.60
C ALA A 3 16.98 -25.27 10.31
N ARG A 4 16.04 -25.58 9.41
CA ARG A 4 15.77 -24.79 8.19
C ARG A 4 15.23 -23.40 8.58
N PRO A 5 15.80 -22.28 8.09
CA PRO A 5 15.32 -20.95 8.41
C PRO A 5 14.00 -20.60 7.70
N SER A 6 13.30 -19.66 8.30
CA SER A 6 11.89 -19.25 8.20
C SER A 6 11.39 -18.60 6.90
N ALA A 7 12.03 -18.83 5.75
CA ALA A 7 11.66 -18.23 4.44
C ALA A 7 10.34 -18.74 3.83
N LEU A 8 9.69 -19.70 4.49
CA LEU A 8 8.58 -20.47 3.96
C LEU A 8 7.20 -20.01 4.45
N LYS A 9 7.06 -18.87 5.16
CA LYS A 9 5.81 -18.53 5.88
C LYS A 9 4.55 -18.44 4.98
N THR A 10 4.63 -17.82 3.81
CA THR A 10 3.46 -17.71 2.89
C THR A 10 3.22 -18.98 2.09
N GLN A 11 4.28 -19.66 1.65
CA GLN A 11 4.12 -20.91 0.91
C GLN A 11 3.61 -22.02 1.83
N LYS A 12 4.12 -22.14 3.05
CA LYS A 12 3.66 -23.09 4.06
C LYS A 12 2.23 -22.85 4.51
N SER A 13 1.81 -21.61 4.74
CA SER A 13 0.41 -21.33 5.07
C SER A 13 -0.54 -21.73 3.93
N ILE A 14 -0.08 -21.69 2.67
CA ILE A 14 -0.83 -22.14 1.50
C ILE A 14 -0.74 -23.66 1.30
N THR A 15 0.30 -24.35 1.76
CA THR A 15 0.53 -25.78 1.44
C THR A 15 0.34 -26.76 2.61
N GLU A 16 0.43 -26.34 3.87
CA GLU A 16 0.45 -27.24 5.05
C GLU A 16 -0.93 -27.42 5.74
N ASP A 17 -1.91 -26.53 5.55
CA ASP A 17 -3.22 -26.61 6.25
C ASP A 17 -4.16 -27.66 5.63
N SER A 18 -4.79 -28.56 6.38
CA SER A 18 -5.46 -29.76 5.80
C SER A 18 -6.73 -29.49 4.96
N SER A 19 -7.36 -28.31 5.08
CA SER A 19 -8.60 -27.95 4.37
C SER A 19 -8.41 -26.72 3.48
N LEU A 20 -8.75 -26.84 2.18
CA LEU A 20 -8.69 -25.75 1.20
C LEU A 20 -9.53 -24.52 1.62
N LEU A 21 -10.67 -24.76 2.29
CA LEU A 21 -11.54 -23.69 2.76
C LEU A 21 -10.88 -22.85 3.86
N HIS A 22 -10.18 -23.48 4.80
CA HIS A 22 -9.47 -22.78 5.86
C HIS A 22 -8.29 -21.95 5.32
N ARG A 23 -7.59 -22.47 4.31
CA ARG A 23 -6.53 -21.72 3.62
C ARG A 23 -7.08 -20.46 2.97
N TYR A 24 -8.20 -20.59 2.26
CA TYR A 24 -8.87 -19.46 1.61
C TYR A 24 -9.32 -18.40 2.63
N GLN A 25 -10.00 -18.83 3.69
CA GLN A 25 -10.43 -17.95 4.79
C GLN A 25 -9.25 -17.21 5.44
N THR A 26 -8.13 -17.89 5.64
CA THR A 26 -6.96 -17.34 6.33
C THR A 26 -6.12 -16.41 5.44
N VAL A 27 -6.06 -16.65 4.13
CA VAL A 27 -5.19 -15.90 3.20
C VAL A 27 -5.94 -14.76 2.48
N ILE A 28 -7.23 -14.95 2.21
CA ILE A 28 -8.05 -14.01 1.43
C ILE A 28 -9.01 -13.23 2.33
N VAL A 29 -9.82 -13.91 3.13
CA VAL A 29 -10.88 -13.26 3.92
C VAL A 29 -10.33 -12.60 5.19
N GLY A 30 -9.34 -13.21 5.84
CA GLY A 30 -8.80 -12.76 7.12
C GLY A 30 -9.73 -13.02 8.33
N SER A 31 -10.72 -13.91 8.18
CA SER A 31 -11.68 -14.31 9.21
C SER A 31 -12.03 -15.81 9.07
N ARG A 32 -12.25 -16.49 10.20
CA ARG A 32 -12.70 -17.90 10.26
C ARG A 32 -14.23 -18.05 10.24
N GLY A 33 -14.97 -16.94 10.27
CA GLY A 33 -16.42 -16.96 10.28
C GLY A 33 -17.01 -17.34 8.92
N LEU A 34 -17.82 -18.40 8.88
CA LEU A 34 -18.49 -18.84 7.65
C LEU A 34 -19.42 -17.76 7.07
N LEU A 35 -20.16 -17.05 7.92
CA LEU A 35 -21.03 -15.95 7.48
C LEU A 35 -20.23 -14.79 6.86
N THR A 36 -19.09 -14.45 7.47
CA THR A 36 -18.18 -13.42 6.94
C THR A 36 -17.66 -13.83 5.56
N MET A 37 -17.30 -15.10 5.39
CA MET A 37 -16.87 -15.64 4.10
C MET A 37 -17.98 -15.56 3.06
N ILE A 38 -19.19 -16.05 3.37
CA ILE A 38 -20.33 -15.99 2.43
C ILE A 38 -20.64 -14.55 2.02
N TYR A 39 -20.62 -13.62 2.97
CA TYR A 39 -20.83 -12.20 2.69
C TYR A 39 -19.72 -11.59 1.84
N PHE A 40 -18.46 -11.99 2.08
CA PHE A 40 -17.32 -11.62 1.25
C PHE A 40 -17.46 -12.13 -0.19
N GLU A 41 -17.85 -13.40 -0.38
CA GLU A 41 -18.09 -13.97 -1.71
C GLU A 41 -19.21 -13.25 -2.45
N TRP A 42 -20.33 -12.98 -1.76
CA TRP A 42 -21.43 -12.19 -2.31
C TRP A 42 -20.95 -10.82 -2.80
N CYS A 43 -20.18 -10.10 -1.98
CA CYS A 43 -19.65 -8.79 -2.38
C CYS A 43 -18.63 -8.89 -3.52
N SER A 44 -17.82 -9.96 -3.54
CA SER A 44 -16.82 -10.21 -4.59
C SER A 44 -17.50 -10.47 -5.93
N TRP A 45 -18.65 -11.15 -5.94
CA TRP A 45 -19.47 -11.34 -7.12
C TRP A 45 -20.05 -10.03 -7.68
N LEU A 46 -20.25 -9.01 -6.85
CA LEU A 46 -20.65 -7.66 -7.27
C LEU A 46 -19.49 -6.83 -7.85
N SER A 47 -18.24 -7.25 -7.65
CA SER A 47 -17.05 -6.51 -8.09
C SER A 47 -17.03 -6.21 -9.59
N PRO A 48 -17.26 -7.16 -10.51
CA PRO A 48 -17.14 -6.92 -11.95
C PRO A 48 -18.32 -6.18 -12.58
N ILE A 49 -19.46 -6.01 -11.88
CA ILE A 49 -20.66 -5.41 -12.45
C ILE A 49 -20.37 -3.94 -12.84
N PRO A 50 -20.42 -3.57 -14.13
CA PRO A 50 -20.06 -2.22 -14.56
C PRO A 50 -21.19 -1.22 -14.36
N GLY A 51 -20.89 0.06 -14.60
CA GLY A 51 -21.87 1.14 -14.65
C GLY A 51 -22.44 1.57 -13.29
N ALA A 52 -23.40 2.51 -13.35
CA ALA A 52 -24.00 3.13 -12.18
C ALA A 52 -24.71 2.14 -11.25
N PHE A 53 -25.32 1.09 -11.82
CA PHE A 53 -25.97 0.03 -11.05
C PHE A 53 -24.97 -0.75 -10.21
N GLY A 54 -23.86 -1.20 -10.81
CA GLY A 54 -22.79 -1.88 -10.06
C GLY A 54 -22.17 -0.98 -9.00
N LEU A 55 -21.96 0.30 -9.32
CA LEU A 55 -21.47 1.30 -8.36
C LEU A 55 -22.40 1.43 -7.15
N LEU A 56 -23.72 1.51 -7.37
CA LEU A 56 -24.72 1.58 -6.31
C LEU A 56 -24.70 0.34 -5.42
N LEU A 57 -24.68 -0.85 -6.01
CA LEU A 57 -24.62 -2.12 -5.27
C LEU A 57 -23.38 -2.17 -4.38
N ARG A 58 -22.20 -1.86 -4.92
CA ARG A 58 -20.96 -1.83 -4.13
C ARG A 58 -21.04 -0.79 -3.01
N LYS A 59 -21.55 0.40 -3.29
CA LYS A 59 -21.73 1.46 -2.28
C LYS A 59 -22.64 1.03 -1.12
N ILE A 60 -23.63 0.17 -1.36
CA ILE A 60 -24.55 -0.33 -0.32
C ILE A 60 -23.92 -1.48 0.48
N PHE A 61 -23.31 -2.46 -0.20
CA PHE A 61 -22.90 -3.72 0.43
C PHE A 61 -21.44 -3.72 0.92
N TRP A 62 -20.52 -3.10 0.20
CA TRP A 62 -19.09 -3.19 0.49
C TRP A 62 -18.63 -2.51 1.79
N PRO A 63 -19.24 -1.39 2.25
CA PRO A 63 -18.81 -0.74 3.50
C PRO A 63 -18.73 -1.68 4.71
N ARG A 64 -19.58 -2.72 4.76
CA ARG A 64 -19.62 -3.72 5.84
C ARG A 64 -18.47 -4.73 5.82
N LEU A 65 -17.71 -4.82 4.73
CA LEU A 65 -16.52 -5.68 4.66
C LEU A 65 -15.34 -5.08 5.42
N PHE A 66 -15.28 -3.74 5.48
CA PHE A 66 -14.16 -3.01 6.02
C PHE A 66 -14.27 -2.86 7.54
N GLY A 67 -13.11 -2.73 8.21
CA GLY A 67 -13.10 -2.44 9.65
C GLY A 67 -13.74 -1.07 9.95
N ILE A 68 -13.42 -0.07 9.11
CA ILE A 68 -14.06 1.25 9.10
C ILE A 68 -14.23 1.67 7.65
N CYS A 69 -15.41 2.18 7.29
CA CYS A 69 -15.67 2.79 6.00
C CYS A 69 -16.43 4.10 6.19
N GLY A 70 -15.84 5.21 5.78
CA GLY A 70 -16.44 6.53 5.83
C GLY A 70 -17.67 6.66 4.92
N LYS A 71 -18.43 7.74 5.14
CA LYS A 71 -19.56 8.10 4.27
C LYS A 71 -19.04 8.59 2.92
N GLY A 72 -19.82 8.36 1.87
CA GLY A 72 -19.48 8.88 0.54
C GLY A 72 -18.39 8.12 -0.21
N VAL A 73 -17.84 7.04 0.35
CA VAL A 73 -16.83 6.22 -0.34
C VAL A 73 -17.39 5.61 -1.63
N MET A 74 -16.60 5.67 -2.69
CA MET A 74 -16.93 5.11 -4.00
C MET A 74 -16.03 3.93 -4.33
N PHE A 75 -16.64 2.85 -4.83
CA PHE A 75 -15.96 1.61 -5.19
C PHE A 75 -16.14 1.31 -6.68
N GLY A 76 -15.05 1.43 -7.43
CA GLY A 76 -14.94 1.04 -8.83
C GLY A 76 -15.12 -0.47 -9.04
N ALA A 77 -15.21 -0.87 -10.30
CA ALA A 77 -15.34 -2.28 -10.66
C ALA A 77 -14.00 -3.02 -10.52
N ASN A 78 -14.06 -4.34 -10.34
CA ASN A 78 -12.89 -5.23 -10.32
C ASN A 78 -11.87 -4.94 -9.21
N ILE A 79 -12.28 -4.30 -8.10
CA ILE A 79 -11.42 -4.14 -6.93
C ILE A 79 -11.16 -5.51 -6.31
N ILE A 80 -9.91 -5.75 -5.91
CA ILE A 80 -9.46 -6.98 -5.26
C ILE A 80 -9.17 -6.67 -3.79
N LEU A 81 -9.78 -7.44 -2.90
CA LEU A 81 -9.65 -7.27 -1.45
C LEU A 81 -9.00 -8.50 -0.82
N ARG A 82 -8.09 -8.26 0.13
CA ARG A 82 -7.59 -9.29 1.05
C ARG A 82 -7.57 -8.72 2.46
N HIS A 83 -8.15 -9.47 3.39
CA HIS A 83 -8.31 -9.10 4.80
C HIS A 83 -9.02 -7.74 4.97
N PRO A 84 -10.20 -7.54 4.34
CA PRO A 84 -10.85 -6.24 4.33
C PRO A 84 -11.22 -5.71 5.72
N ASN A 85 -11.45 -6.60 6.69
CA ASN A 85 -11.70 -6.24 8.08
C ASN A 85 -10.55 -5.45 8.76
N ARG A 86 -9.35 -5.45 8.16
CA ARG A 86 -8.18 -4.71 8.64
C ARG A 86 -7.90 -3.40 7.90
N ILE A 87 -8.80 -3.03 6.99
CA ILE A 87 -8.73 -1.82 6.20
C ILE A 87 -9.65 -0.77 6.82
N ARG A 88 -9.15 0.46 6.93
CA ARG A 88 -9.91 1.63 7.36
C ARG A 88 -9.88 2.67 6.24
N ILE A 89 -11.05 3.11 5.83
CA ILE A 89 -11.22 4.07 4.72
C ILE A 89 -11.98 5.29 5.25
N GLY A 90 -11.41 6.47 5.02
CA GLY A 90 -12.02 7.77 5.33
C GLY A 90 -13.21 8.10 4.43
N GLN A 91 -13.79 9.26 4.68
CA GLN A 91 -14.97 9.78 3.99
C GLN A 91 -14.62 10.29 2.59
N ASN A 92 -15.58 10.22 1.67
CA ASN A 92 -15.46 10.77 0.31
C ASN A 92 -14.25 10.25 -0.48
N THR A 93 -13.70 9.10 -0.08
CA THR A 93 -12.57 8.46 -0.74
C THR A 93 -13.03 7.66 -1.95
N VAL A 94 -12.26 7.72 -3.02
CA VAL A 94 -12.56 7.09 -4.31
C VAL A 94 -11.55 5.99 -4.61
N LEU A 95 -12.05 4.77 -4.77
CA LEU A 95 -11.28 3.62 -5.19
C LEU A 95 -11.69 3.31 -6.62
N SER A 96 -10.82 3.57 -7.59
CA SER A 96 -11.14 3.37 -9.01
C SER A 96 -11.02 1.90 -9.42
N GLU A 97 -11.19 1.60 -10.70
CA GLU A 97 -11.24 0.21 -11.18
C GLU A 97 -9.93 -0.55 -10.97
N GLY A 98 -10.04 -1.82 -10.61
CA GLY A 98 -8.87 -2.70 -10.50
C GLY A 98 -7.94 -2.39 -9.32
N VAL A 99 -8.34 -1.50 -8.40
CA VAL A 99 -7.55 -1.24 -7.19
C VAL A 99 -7.41 -2.53 -6.38
N VAL A 100 -6.19 -2.80 -5.89
CA VAL A 100 -5.87 -3.95 -5.06
C VAL A 100 -5.58 -3.45 -3.66
N LEU A 101 -6.38 -3.89 -2.68
CA LEU A 101 -6.13 -3.64 -1.26
C LEU A 101 -5.85 -4.96 -0.55
N ASP A 102 -4.63 -5.11 -0.05
CA ASP A 102 -4.17 -6.30 0.65
C ASP A 102 -3.67 -5.90 2.04
N ALA A 103 -4.44 -6.23 3.09
CA ALA A 103 -4.15 -5.83 4.47
C ALA A 103 -3.75 -7.02 5.36
N ARG A 104 -2.97 -7.97 4.80
CA ARG A 104 -2.49 -9.13 5.55
C ARG A 104 -1.53 -8.71 6.67
N HIS A 105 -1.98 -8.88 7.90
CA HIS A 105 -1.20 -8.66 9.10
C HIS A 105 -1.61 -9.67 10.18
N SER A 106 -0.63 -10.21 10.89
CA SER A 106 -0.80 -11.19 11.97
C SER A 106 -1.55 -10.60 13.17
N THR A 107 -1.13 -9.44 13.67
CA THR A 107 -1.66 -8.81 14.88
C THR A 107 -2.50 -7.56 14.62
N ASP A 108 -2.04 -6.63 13.79
CA ASP A 108 -2.65 -5.30 13.67
C ASP A 108 -4.02 -5.32 12.99
N SER A 109 -5.03 -4.80 13.68
CA SER A 109 -6.40 -4.65 13.19
C SER A 109 -6.60 -3.49 12.20
N ALA A 110 -5.60 -2.63 12.01
CA ALA A 110 -5.64 -1.45 11.16
C ALA A 110 -4.41 -1.36 10.23
N ALA A 111 -4.06 -2.48 9.59
CA ALA A 111 -2.84 -2.58 8.78
C ALA A 111 -2.83 -1.63 7.57
N LEU A 112 -3.99 -1.27 7.02
CA LEU A 112 -4.12 -0.32 5.91
C LEU A 112 -5.10 0.78 6.30
N GLN A 113 -4.60 2.01 6.38
CA GLN A 113 -5.38 3.19 6.72
C GLN A 113 -5.33 4.20 5.58
N ILE A 114 -6.52 4.59 5.10
CA ILE A 114 -6.72 5.56 4.04
C ILE A 114 -7.54 6.70 4.62
N GLY A 115 -7.01 7.93 4.56
CA GLY A 115 -7.67 9.14 5.06
C GLY A 115 -8.90 9.56 4.26
N ASP A 116 -9.38 10.77 4.59
CA ASP A 116 -10.53 11.38 3.95
C ASP A 116 -10.15 11.99 2.59
N GLU A 117 -11.08 11.98 1.64
CA GLU A 117 -10.93 12.62 0.33
C GLU A 117 -9.73 12.11 -0.48
N VAL A 118 -9.36 10.84 -0.29
CA VAL A 118 -8.27 10.19 -1.04
C VAL A 118 -8.79 9.67 -2.38
N ILE A 119 -7.97 9.76 -3.43
CA ILE A 119 -8.27 9.18 -4.74
C ILE A 119 -7.21 8.14 -5.07
N LEU A 120 -7.63 6.88 -5.19
CA LEU A 120 -6.83 5.80 -5.75
C LEU A 120 -7.26 5.58 -7.21
N ALA A 121 -6.40 5.94 -8.14
CA ALA A 121 -6.66 5.73 -9.56
C ALA A 121 -6.49 4.26 -9.97
N ASN A 122 -6.84 3.96 -11.21
CA ASN A 122 -7.02 2.60 -11.71
C ASN A 122 -5.78 1.73 -11.50
N ASN A 123 -6.02 0.48 -11.10
CA ASN A 123 -4.98 -0.54 -10.91
C ASN A 123 -3.86 -0.13 -9.92
N THR A 124 -4.17 0.76 -8.97
CA THR A 124 -3.27 1.02 -7.84
C THR A 124 -3.28 -0.16 -6.89
N MET A 125 -2.11 -0.54 -6.37
CA MET A 125 -1.95 -1.65 -5.44
C MET A 125 -1.39 -1.16 -4.10
N LEU A 126 -2.15 -1.38 -3.03
CA LEU A 126 -1.72 -1.18 -1.65
C LEU A 126 -1.61 -2.56 -0.98
N SER A 127 -0.40 -2.96 -0.59
CA SER A 127 -0.17 -4.31 -0.04
C SER A 127 0.69 -4.30 1.22
N CYS A 128 0.05 -4.67 2.32
CA CYS A 128 0.66 -4.96 3.60
C CYS A 128 0.89 -6.47 3.74
N LYS A 129 2.11 -6.86 4.13
CA LYS A 129 2.47 -8.24 4.50
C LYS A 129 3.21 -8.19 5.85
N ASP A 130 2.44 -8.19 6.93
CA ASP A 130 2.94 -7.90 8.29
C ASP A 130 3.67 -6.55 8.39
N GLY A 131 3.19 -5.56 7.63
CA GLY A 131 3.60 -4.16 7.68
C GLY A 131 2.37 -3.25 7.68
N THR A 132 2.58 -1.94 7.70
CA THR A 132 1.49 -0.95 7.76
C THR A 132 1.63 0.11 6.68
N ILE A 133 0.50 0.50 6.09
CA ILE A 133 0.40 1.61 5.13
C ILE A 133 -0.59 2.62 5.69
N ASN A 134 -0.13 3.87 5.82
CA ASN A 134 -0.94 4.98 6.31
C ASN A 134 -0.93 6.11 5.27
N ILE A 135 -2.11 6.44 4.73
CA ILE A 135 -2.30 7.50 3.75
C ILE A 135 -3.12 8.60 4.40
N GLY A 136 -2.60 9.82 4.44
CA GLY A 136 -3.29 10.99 4.96
C GLY A 136 -4.42 11.50 4.06
N ASP A 137 -5.07 12.56 4.49
CA ASP A 137 -6.23 13.11 3.79
C ASP A 137 -5.85 13.84 2.49
N ARG A 138 -6.79 13.92 1.54
CA ARG A 138 -6.66 14.66 0.27
C ARG A 138 -5.45 14.24 -0.55
N VAL A 139 -5.11 12.96 -0.50
CA VAL A 139 -4.00 12.39 -1.28
C VAL A 139 -4.51 11.87 -2.63
N GLY A 140 -3.83 12.23 -3.70
CA GLY A 140 -4.07 11.69 -5.04
C GLY A 140 -3.00 10.66 -5.42
N ILE A 141 -3.40 9.43 -5.74
CA ILE A 141 -2.50 8.36 -6.17
C ILE A 141 -2.83 7.95 -7.61
N GLY A 142 -1.88 8.21 -8.51
CA GLY A 142 -2.01 7.94 -9.93
C GLY A 142 -2.01 6.45 -10.28
N ALA A 143 -2.55 6.14 -11.46
CA ALA A 143 -2.81 4.77 -11.90
C ALA A 143 -1.54 3.91 -11.93
N TYR A 144 -1.71 2.60 -11.67
CA TYR A 144 -0.62 1.61 -11.64
C TYR A 144 0.47 1.87 -10.60
N THR A 145 0.21 2.75 -9.62
CA THR A 145 1.13 2.93 -8.49
C THR A 145 1.08 1.74 -7.57
N ILE A 146 2.24 1.31 -7.08
CA ILE A 146 2.38 0.17 -6.19
C ILE A 146 3.01 0.66 -4.88
N ILE A 147 2.33 0.40 -3.78
CA ILE A 147 2.77 0.71 -2.42
C ILE A 147 2.78 -0.57 -1.61
N GLN A 148 3.96 -0.96 -1.13
CA GLN A 148 4.14 -2.20 -0.38
C GLN A 148 4.81 -1.95 0.97
N SER A 149 4.30 -2.60 2.01
CA SER A 149 4.89 -2.62 3.33
C SER A 149 5.03 -4.06 3.82
N VAL A 150 6.21 -4.41 4.31
CA VAL A 150 6.60 -5.76 4.71
C VAL A 150 7.30 -5.72 6.06
N GLN A 151 7.01 -6.68 6.95
CA GLN A 151 7.76 -6.94 8.18
C GLN A 151 8.12 -5.69 9.02
N ASN A 152 7.11 -4.97 9.51
CA ASN A 152 7.27 -3.76 10.33
C ASN A 152 8.03 -2.61 9.68
N CYS A 153 8.14 -2.56 8.35
CA CYS A 153 8.70 -1.43 7.61
C CYS A 153 7.53 -0.59 7.06
N PRO A 154 7.05 0.43 7.79
CA PRO A 154 5.83 1.15 7.42
C PRO A 154 6.01 1.97 6.15
N VAL A 155 4.91 2.21 5.42
CA VAL A 155 4.86 3.27 4.41
C VAL A 155 3.86 4.32 4.84
N VAL A 156 4.33 5.56 4.98
CA VAL A 156 3.49 6.68 5.43
C VAL A 156 3.49 7.78 4.36
N ILE A 157 2.30 8.19 3.95
CA ILE A 157 2.08 9.30 3.03
C ILE A 157 1.30 10.39 3.76
N GLY A 158 1.90 11.57 3.87
CA GLY A 158 1.29 12.74 4.48
C GLY A 158 0.10 13.25 3.68
N LYS A 159 -0.72 14.07 4.34
CA LYS A 159 -1.88 14.71 3.71
C LYS A 159 -1.48 15.60 2.54
N ASP A 160 -2.40 15.86 1.63
CA ASP A 160 -2.23 16.77 0.49
C ASP A 160 -1.10 16.37 -0.48
N ALA A 161 -0.57 15.15 -0.36
CA ALA A 161 0.46 14.63 -1.25
C ALA A 161 -0.14 14.18 -2.59
N VAL A 162 0.65 14.29 -3.66
CA VAL A 162 0.26 13.86 -5.00
C VAL A 162 1.31 12.90 -5.54
N LEU A 163 0.88 11.69 -5.90
CA LEU A 163 1.72 10.67 -6.51
C LEU A 163 1.29 10.50 -7.96
N GLY A 164 2.21 10.75 -8.89
CA GLY A 164 2.00 10.49 -10.31
C GLY A 164 1.78 9.00 -10.60
N PRO A 165 1.36 8.65 -11.83
CA PRO A 165 1.15 7.26 -12.20
C PRO A 165 2.45 6.45 -12.15
N ARG A 166 2.31 5.14 -11.92
CA ARG A 166 3.40 4.15 -11.90
C ARG A 166 4.49 4.44 -10.87
N CYS A 167 4.17 5.11 -9.77
CA CYS A 167 5.12 5.23 -8.67
C CYS A 167 5.31 3.88 -7.97
N TYR A 168 6.48 3.67 -7.38
CA TYR A 168 6.79 2.47 -6.61
C TYR A 168 7.33 2.86 -5.23
N LEU A 169 6.56 2.63 -4.18
CA LEU A 169 6.96 2.93 -2.80
C LEU A 169 7.04 1.61 -2.03
N VAL A 170 8.19 1.35 -1.40
CA VAL A 170 8.40 0.09 -0.69
C VAL A 170 9.05 0.30 0.67
N GLY A 171 8.35 -0.11 1.72
CA GLY A 171 8.91 -0.42 3.03
C GLY A 171 9.15 -1.93 3.10
N GLY A 172 10.25 -2.39 2.52
CA GLY A 172 10.48 -3.82 2.21
C GLY A 172 11.37 -4.55 3.20
N GLY A 173 12.07 -3.81 4.06
CA GLY A 173 13.27 -4.31 4.71
C GLY A 173 14.41 -4.53 3.70
N GLN A 174 15.55 -4.97 4.22
CA GLN A 174 16.70 -5.38 3.42
C GLN A 174 16.98 -6.85 3.69
N TYR A 175 17.21 -7.65 2.65
CA TYR A 175 17.70 -9.01 2.85
C TYR A 175 19.05 -8.97 3.58
N HIS A 176 19.29 -9.96 4.44
CA HIS A 176 20.65 -10.21 4.90
C HIS A 176 21.52 -10.59 3.69
N THR A 177 22.70 -9.98 3.63
CA THR A 177 23.68 -10.20 2.54
C THR A 177 25.02 -10.69 3.09
N ASP A 178 25.06 -11.07 4.37
CA ASP A 178 26.29 -11.33 5.11
C ASP A 178 26.88 -12.72 4.78
N SER A 179 26.05 -13.65 4.27
CA SER A 179 26.46 -15.01 3.92
C SER A 179 26.44 -15.24 2.42
N LEU A 180 27.52 -15.79 1.88
CA LEU A 180 27.57 -16.28 0.48
C LEU A 180 27.12 -17.74 0.34
N GLU A 181 27.00 -18.48 1.46
CA GLU A 181 26.66 -19.90 1.47
C GLU A 181 25.14 -20.16 1.50
N ILE A 182 24.37 -19.21 2.02
CA ILE A 182 22.92 -19.30 2.14
C ILE A 182 22.29 -18.48 1.00
N PRO A 183 21.39 -19.03 0.16
CA PRO A 183 20.70 -18.24 -0.86
C PRO A 183 19.94 -17.05 -0.24
N ILE A 184 19.95 -15.88 -0.89
CA ILE A 184 19.34 -14.61 -0.39
C ILE A 184 17.92 -14.82 0.15
N ALA A 185 17.08 -15.58 -0.57
CA ALA A 185 15.70 -15.87 -0.17
C ALA A 185 15.58 -16.57 1.21
N GLN A 186 16.63 -17.25 1.67
CA GLN A 186 16.70 -17.98 2.94
C GLN A 186 17.46 -17.23 4.03
N GLN A 187 18.11 -16.11 3.71
CA GLN A 187 18.88 -15.32 4.68
C GLN A 187 18.00 -14.48 5.60
N GLY A 188 16.70 -14.35 5.27
CA GLY A 188 15.78 -13.51 6.03
C GLY A 188 15.90 -12.04 5.67
N ILE A 189 15.04 -11.22 6.27
CA ILE A 189 14.93 -9.79 6.02
C ILE A 189 15.20 -9.07 7.33
N LYS A 190 16.06 -8.06 7.28
CA LYS A 190 16.30 -7.08 8.33
C LYS A 190 15.29 -5.94 8.17
N PRO A 191 14.41 -5.70 9.16
CA PRO A 191 13.52 -4.54 9.14
C PRO A 191 14.31 -3.23 9.10
N THR A 192 13.76 -2.22 8.44
CA THR A 192 14.27 -0.85 8.46
C THR A 192 13.17 0.12 8.88
N GLN A 193 13.44 1.42 8.78
CA GLN A 193 12.48 2.47 9.08
C GLN A 193 11.30 2.56 8.09
N GLY A 194 11.36 1.88 6.93
CA GLY A 194 10.33 1.98 5.90
C GLY A 194 10.49 3.19 4.98
N CYS A 195 9.38 3.73 4.47
CA CYS A 195 9.35 4.80 3.48
C CYS A 195 8.36 5.90 3.90
N PHE A 196 8.77 7.17 3.76
CA PHE A 196 7.95 8.32 4.18
C PHE A 196 7.83 9.36 3.06
N VAL A 197 6.61 9.82 2.81
CA VAL A 197 6.31 10.95 1.94
C VAL A 197 5.66 12.03 2.78
N GLY A 198 6.28 13.19 2.87
CA GLY A 198 5.81 14.31 3.68
C GLY A 198 4.51 14.92 3.16
N THR A 199 3.87 15.73 4.02
CA THR A 199 2.69 16.52 3.67
C THR A 199 2.96 17.40 2.45
N GLY A 200 2.01 17.46 1.51
CA GLY A 200 2.11 18.34 0.33
C GLY A 200 3.24 17.99 -0.64
N ALA A 201 3.91 16.84 -0.47
CA ALA A 201 4.96 16.40 -1.37
C ALA A 201 4.38 15.94 -2.71
N TRP A 202 5.15 16.12 -3.78
CA TRP A 202 4.76 15.71 -5.13
C TRP A 202 5.77 14.75 -5.73
N LEU A 203 5.29 13.60 -6.18
CA LEU A 203 6.05 12.65 -6.95
C LEU A 203 5.57 12.70 -8.40
N GLY A 204 6.50 12.96 -9.33
CA GLY A 204 6.28 12.78 -10.76
C GLY A 204 5.97 11.32 -11.12
N ALA A 205 5.65 11.07 -12.38
CA ALA A 205 5.39 9.70 -12.83
C ALA A 205 6.64 8.81 -12.70
N ASN A 206 6.45 7.51 -12.48
CA ASN A 206 7.54 6.52 -12.37
C ASN A 206 8.61 6.83 -11.29
N VAL A 207 8.26 7.61 -10.25
CA VAL A 207 9.18 7.81 -9.11
C VAL A 207 9.19 6.54 -8.26
N SER A 208 10.38 6.12 -7.85
CA SER A 208 10.57 5.04 -6.90
C SER A 208 11.13 5.56 -5.58
N ILE A 209 10.50 5.23 -4.46
CA ILE A 209 11.10 5.39 -3.13
C ILE A 209 11.38 3.99 -2.59
N ILE A 210 12.66 3.68 -2.40
CA ILE A 210 13.07 2.41 -1.83
C ILE A 210 13.15 2.51 -0.30
N ASP A 211 13.22 1.35 0.33
CA ASP A 211 13.27 1.20 1.77
C ASP A 211 14.41 2.03 2.39
N GLY A 212 14.07 2.86 3.39
CA GLY A 212 14.99 3.84 3.99
C GLY A 212 15.03 5.21 3.32
N GLY A 213 14.42 5.37 2.13
CA GLY A 213 14.22 6.65 1.47
C GLY A 213 13.03 7.44 2.01
N SER A 214 13.10 8.77 1.98
CA SER A 214 11.97 9.63 2.34
C SER A 214 11.97 10.95 1.59
N LEU A 215 10.78 11.51 1.39
CA LEU A 215 10.59 12.90 0.99
C LEU A 215 10.06 13.72 2.17
N GLY A 216 10.70 14.85 2.45
CA GLY A 216 10.21 15.85 3.37
C GLY A 216 8.94 16.55 2.88
N GLU A 217 8.39 17.38 3.76
CA GLU A 217 7.22 18.21 3.47
C GLU A 217 7.44 19.09 2.23
N GLY A 218 6.45 19.16 1.35
CA GLY A 218 6.45 20.06 0.18
C GLY A 218 7.54 19.78 -0.86
N SER A 219 8.33 18.72 -0.69
CA SER A 219 9.39 18.31 -1.59
C SER A 219 8.85 17.72 -2.88
N ILE A 220 9.63 17.81 -3.95
CA ILE A 220 9.25 17.38 -5.29
C ILE A 220 10.27 16.37 -5.80
N ALA A 221 9.83 15.17 -6.16
CA ALA A 221 10.62 14.23 -6.94
C ALA A 221 10.20 14.30 -8.40
N ALA A 222 11.11 14.69 -9.28
CA ALA A 222 10.85 14.72 -10.72
C ALA A 222 10.58 13.30 -11.26
N THR A 223 9.88 13.22 -12.39
CA THR A 223 9.56 11.97 -13.09
C THR A 223 10.77 11.06 -13.23
N GLY A 224 10.62 9.79 -12.88
CA GLY A 224 11.67 8.76 -12.98
C GLY A 224 12.76 8.81 -11.90
N ALA A 225 12.65 9.69 -10.90
CA ALA A 225 13.62 9.75 -9.81
C ALA A 225 13.59 8.49 -8.93
N VAL A 226 14.76 8.07 -8.43
CA VAL A 226 14.90 6.98 -7.46
C VAL A 226 15.45 7.51 -6.14
N ILE A 227 14.60 7.52 -5.13
CA ILE A 227 14.86 8.07 -3.80
C ILE A 227 15.38 6.96 -2.89
N VAL A 228 16.67 7.04 -2.58
CA VAL A 228 17.40 6.03 -1.77
C VAL A 228 17.81 6.53 -0.39
N ARG A 229 17.53 7.79 -0.08
CA ARG A 229 17.90 8.49 1.15
C ARG A 229 16.88 9.57 1.48
N ASN A 230 17.01 10.17 2.64
CA ASN A 230 16.16 11.27 3.08
C ASN A 230 16.38 12.51 2.21
N VAL A 231 15.29 13.05 1.67
CA VAL A 231 15.22 14.34 0.97
C VAL A 231 14.62 15.37 1.93
N PRO A 232 15.33 16.45 2.28
CA PRO A 232 14.80 17.52 3.13
C PRO A 232 13.53 18.16 2.58
N ALA A 233 12.79 18.83 3.46
CA ALA A 233 11.58 19.58 3.11
C ALA A 233 11.85 20.64 2.03
N TYR A 234 10.88 20.83 1.15
CA TYR A 234 10.87 21.79 0.04
C TYR A 234 12.00 21.63 -0.99
N GLU A 235 12.74 20.51 -0.99
CA GLU A 235 13.72 20.24 -2.03
C GLU A 235 13.07 19.66 -3.29
N ILE A 236 13.62 20.04 -4.45
CA ILE A 236 13.33 19.42 -5.73
C ILE A 236 14.49 18.50 -6.09
N VAL A 237 14.21 17.23 -6.33
CA VAL A 237 15.22 16.20 -6.64
C VAL A 237 14.90 15.47 -7.95
N ALA A 238 15.92 14.95 -8.63
CA ALA A 238 15.77 14.10 -9.82
C ALA A 238 16.94 13.13 -9.99
N GLY A 239 16.76 12.13 -10.86
CA GLY A 239 17.81 11.19 -11.28
C GLY A 239 17.84 9.88 -10.49
N VAL A 240 18.83 9.03 -10.82
CA VAL A 240 19.01 7.69 -10.27
C VAL A 240 20.50 7.49 -9.89
N PRO A 241 20.86 7.54 -8.59
CA PRO A 241 20.03 7.93 -7.46
C PRO A 241 19.71 9.43 -7.48
N ALA A 242 18.57 9.81 -6.88
CA ALA A 242 18.10 11.19 -6.91
C ALA A 242 19.07 12.17 -6.22
N GLN A 243 19.32 13.29 -6.90
CA GLN A 243 20.13 14.41 -6.44
C GLN A 243 19.28 15.67 -6.36
N LYS A 244 19.64 16.57 -5.44
CA LYS A 244 19.03 17.90 -5.34
C LYS A 244 19.27 18.68 -6.63
N ILE A 245 18.19 19.19 -7.20
CA ILE A 245 18.19 20.19 -8.28
C ILE A 245 18.24 21.58 -7.66
N LYS A 246 17.25 21.90 -6.81
CA LYS A 246 17.13 23.21 -6.16
C LYS A 246 16.25 23.14 -4.92
N ASP A 247 16.29 24.22 -4.14
CA ASP A 247 15.32 24.48 -3.08
C ASP A 247 14.10 25.18 -3.69
N ARG A 248 12.88 24.68 -3.46
CA ARG A 248 11.65 25.27 -4.00
C ARG A 248 11.40 26.68 -3.47
N ARG A 249 11.92 27.00 -2.28
CA ARG A 249 11.73 28.31 -1.63
C ARG A 249 12.50 29.43 -2.33
N SER A 250 13.51 29.12 -3.13
CA SER A 250 14.31 30.14 -3.82
C SER A 250 13.52 30.93 -4.88
N GLU A 251 12.37 30.44 -5.32
CA GLU A 251 11.51 31.17 -6.27
C GLU A 251 10.55 32.16 -5.60
N GLN A 252 10.36 32.06 -4.28
CA GLN A 252 9.44 32.93 -3.53
C GLN A 252 10.10 34.20 -3.00
N ASN A 253 11.43 34.22 -2.91
CA ASN A 253 12.24 35.40 -2.64
C ASN A 253 13.25 35.58 -3.79
N PRO A 254 12.85 36.19 -4.92
CA PRO A 254 13.83 36.74 -5.83
C PRO A 254 14.49 37.94 -5.13
N ASP A 255 15.80 37.84 -4.88
CA ASP A 255 16.61 39.00 -4.49
C ASP A 255 16.46 40.15 -5.51
#